data_AF-A0A6B3AG74-F1
#
_entry.id   AF-A0A6B3AG74-F1
#
_cell.length_a   1.000
_cell.length_b   1.000
_cell.length_c   1.000
_cell.angle_alpha   90.00
_cell.angle_beta   90.00
_cell.angle_gamma   90.00
#
_symmetry.space_group_name_H-M   'P 1'
#
loop_
_entity.id
_entity.type
_entity.pdbx_description
1 polymer ?
#
loop_
_entity_poly.entity_id
_entity_poly.type
_entity_poly.pdbx_seq_one_letter_code
_entity_poly.pdbx_strand_id
1 'polypeptide(L)'
;MLDSRRNYLSLRGAALLPCVLFIPIAAALIAAPDVAWGEYLGVFFHLSILFLVSRLEAASWAKAAGYGWVALDVLAGILAINDVPHDIAWPVRLGGHVLAGVWIMSSSLVSKSWPVTLVGTITGFWLASYSLVGDVLPESALAPAGICIVIWFALLAYFDRPAEKRSEASMRPASA
;
A
#
# COMPACT_ATOMS: atom_id res chain seq x y z
N MET A 1 21.43 -18.02 -14.39
CA MET A 1 20.02 -18.41 -14.68
C MET A 1 19.14 -17.74 -13.63
N LEU A 2 18.16 -16.92 -14.05
CA LEU A 2 17.26 -16.20 -13.14
C LEU A 2 15.94 -16.97 -13.00
N ASP A 3 15.45 -17.16 -11.76
CA ASP A 3 14.16 -17.79 -11.48
C ASP A 3 13.13 -16.71 -11.11
N SER A 4 12.23 -16.41 -12.05
CA SER A 4 11.15 -15.42 -11.86
C SER A 4 10.06 -15.89 -10.89
N ARG A 5 10.07 -17.15 -10.45
CA ARG A 5 9.11 -17.69 -9.47
C ARG A 5 9.59 -17.56 -8.03
N ARG A 6 10.86 -17.18 -7.82
CA ARG A 6 11.41 -17.01 -6.47
C ARG A 6 10.83 -15.76 -5.81
N ASN A 7 10.11 -15.95 -4.71
CA ASN A 7 9.64 -14.83 -3.90
C ASN A 7 10.83 -14.18 -3.17
N TYR A 8 11.00 -12.87 -3.34
CA TYR A 8 12.03 -12.10 -2.64
C TYR A 8 11.71 -11.94 -1.14
N LEU A 9 10.43 -11.80 -0.79
CA LEU A 9 9.93 -11.63 0.57
C LEU A 9 8.69 -12.50 0.82
N SER A 10 8.49 -12.91 2.07
CA SER A 10 7.21 -13.47 2.53
C SER A 10 6.10 -12.41 2.42
N LEU A 11 4.82 -12.82 2.41
CA LEU A 11 3.72 -11.85 2.42
C LEU A 11 3.77 -10.97 3.66
N ARG A 12 3.98 -11.56 4.84
CA ARG A 12 4.23 -10.82 6.08
C ARG A 12 5.38 -9.81 5.97
N GLY A 13 6.51 -10.20 5.40
CA GLY A 13 7.64 -9.30 5.18
C GLY A 13 7.31 -8.15 4.23
N ALA A 14 6.63 -8.47 3.12
CA ALA A 14 6.18 -7.50 2.13
C ALA A 14 5.12 -6.52 2.67
N ALA A 15 4.35 -6.90 3.69
CA ALA A 15 3.39 -6.02 4.36
C ALA A 15 4.03 -5.20 5.51
N LEU A 16 4.96 -5.78 6.28
CA LEU A 16 5.63 -5.07 7.37
C LEU A 16 6.59 -3.99 6.89
N LEU A 17 7.29 -4.21 5.77
CA LEU A 17 8.24 -3.26 5.22
C LEU A 17 7.62 -1.88 4.93
N PRO A 18 6.55 -1.75 4.13
CA PRO A 18 5.87 -0.48 3.93
C PRO A 18 5.31 0.10 5.24
N CYS A 19 4.82 -0.76 6.14
CA CYS A 19 4.38 -0.34 7.48
C CYS A 19 5.47 0.43 8.24
N VAL A 20 6.68 -0.12 8.31
CA VAL A 20 7.83 0.48 9.01
C VAL A 20 8.27 1.77 8.34
N LEU A 21 8.29 1.80 7.00
CA LEU A 21 8.70 2.98 6.23
C LEU A 21 7.69 4.12 6.31
N PHE A 22 6.40 3.83 6.49
CA PHE A 22 5.35 4.85 6.52
C PHE A 22 5.15 5.50 7.89
N ILE A 23 5.44 4.80 8.99
CA ILE A 23 5.28 5.36 10.35
C ILE A 23 6.03 6.70 10.54
N PRO A 24 7.32 6.85 10.15
CA PRO A 24 8.03 8.12 10.29
C PRO A 24 7.46 9.20 9.38
N ILE A 25 6.95 8.85 8.20
CA ILE A 25 6.29 9.79 7.27
C ILE A 25 5.01 10.32 7.93
N ALA A 26 4.16 9.44 8.45
CA ALA A 26 2.94 9.82 9.14
C ALA A 26 3.23 10.70 10.37
N ALA A 27 4.28 10.40 11.13
CA ALA A 27 4.72 11.23 12.25
C ALA A 27 5.24 12.60 11.79
N ALA A 28 6.02 12.66 10.71
CA ALA A 28 6.54 13.90 10.16
C ALA A 28 5.43 14.81 9.63
N LEU A 29 4.43 14.27 8.93
CA LEU A 29 3.26 15.04 8.47
C LEU A 29 2.50 15.74 9.61
N ILE A 30 2.59 15.22 10.83
CA ILE A 30 1.96 15.81 12.02
C ILE A 30 2.91 16.78 12.73
N ALA A 31 4.18 16.43 12.87
CA ALA A 31 5.12 17.14 13.74
C ALA A 31 6.01 18.18 13.02
N ALA A 32 6.28 17.98 11.73
CA ALA A 32 7.14 18.84 10.91
C ALA A 32 6.86 18.58 9.41
N PRO A 33 5.83 19.21 8.81
CA PRO A 33 5.47 18.95 7.41
C PRO A 33 6.51 19.47 6.40
N ASP A 34 7.35 20.44 6.79
CA ASP A 34 8.26 21.14 5.86
C ASP A 34 9.63 20.46 5.66
N VAL A 35 9.84 19.26 6.20
CA VAL A 35 11.15 18.58 6.07
C VAL A 35 11.27 17.81 4.76
N ALA A 36 12.20 18.28 3.91
CA ALA A 36 12.51 17.68 2.61
C ALA A 36 12.89 16.17 2.64
N TRP A 37 13.35 15.64 3.78
CA TRP A 37 13.66 14.21 3.91
C TRP A 37 12.40 13.32 3.83
N GLY A 38 11.21 13.88 4.09
CA GLY A 38 9.93 13.16 4.03
C GLY A 38 9.65 12.56 2.66
N GLU A 39 9.97 13.29 1.58
CA GLU A 39 9.77 12.81 0.21
C GLU A 39 10.69 11.64 -0.15
N TYR A 40 11.96 11.67 0.28
CA TYR A 40 12.88 10.54 0.08
C TYR A 40 12.35 9.27 0.76
N LEU A 41 11.88 9.39 2.00
CA LEU A 41 11.30 8.25 2.71
C LEU A 41 10.00 7.79 2.04
N GLY A 42 9.19 8.72 1.54
CA GLY A 42 8.02 8.46 0.70
C GLY A 42 8.35 7.63 -0.53
N VAL A 43 9.42 7.96 -1.27
CA VAL A 43 9.86 7.18 -2.43
C VAL A 43 10.25 5.75 -2.02
N PHE A 44 11.01 5.58 -0.94
CA PHE A 44 11.36 4.24 -0.44
C PHE A 44 10.14 3.44 0.01
N PHE A 45 9.18 4.09 0.66
CA PHE A 45 7.90 3.49 1.02
C PHE A 45 7.20 2.93 -0.24
N HIS A 46 7.02 3.73 -1.29
CA HIS A 46 6.35 3.28 -2.51
C HIS A 46 7.12 2.17 -3.22
N LEU A 47 8.45 2.24 -3.30
CA LEU A 47 9.26 1.16 -3.86
C LEU A 47 9.08 -0.16 -3.11
N SER A 48 8.90 -0.12 -1.79
CA SER A 48 8.64 -1.33 -1.00
C SER A 48 7.28 -1.98 -1.31
N ILE A 49 6.29 -1.19 -1.74
CA ILE A 49 4.97 -1.67 -2.12
C ILE A 49 5.04 -2.59 -3.36
N LEU A 50 6.06 -2.48 -4.22
CA LEU A 50 6.24 -3.40 -5.36
C LEU A 50 6.25 -4.87 -4.92
N PHE A 51 6.90 -5.16 -3.79
CA PHE A 51 6.91 -6.50 -3.22
C PHE A 51 5.50 -6.91 -2.80
N LEU A 52 4.75 -6.02 -2.16
CA LEU A 52 3.39 -6.32 -1.71
C LEU A 52 2.42 -6.54 -2.87
N VAL A 53 2.46 -5.71 -3.92
CA VAL A 53 1.65 -5.87 -5.15
C VAL A 53 1.90 -7.24 -5.78
N SER A 54 3.16 -7.68 -5.83
CA SER A 54 3.50 -8.99 -6.38
C SER A 54 2.88 -10.14 -5.58
N ARG A 55 2.77 -9.98 -4.25
CA ARG A 55 2.38 -11.03 -3.31
C ARG A 55 0.88 -11.14 -3.07
N LEU A 56 0.13 -10.03 -3.10
CA LEU A 56 -1.32 -10.08 -2.89
C LEU A 56 -2.03 -10.80 -4.03
N GLU A 57 -3.07 -11.56 -3.69
CA GLU A 57 -4.01 -12.08 -4.69
C GLU A 57 -4.87 -10.92 -5.20
N ALA A 58 -5.02 -10.80 -6.52
CA ALA A 58 -5.89 -9.85 -7.19
C ALA A 58 -5.97 -10.21 -8.68
N ALA A 59 -6.98 -9.69 -9.37
CA ALA A 59 -7.01 -9.74 -10.83
C ALA A 59 -5.78 -9.04 -11.44
N SER A 60 -5.36 -9.46 -12.63
CA SER A 60 -4.16 -8.92 -13.28
C SER A 60 -4.22 -7.40 -13.51
N TRP A 61 -5.39 -6.88 -13.89
CA TRP A 61 -5.60 -5.44 -14.05
C TRP A 61 -5.48 -4.67 -12.72
N ALA A 62 -5.89 -5.27 -11.60
CA ALA A 62 -5.76 -4.65 -10.28
C ALA A 62 -4.30 -4.61 -9.83
N LYS A 63 -3.51 -5.65 -10.12
CA LYS A 63 -2.06 -5.60 -9.91
C LYS A 63 -1.39 -4.55 -10.79
N ALA A 64 -1.81 -4.43 -12.04
CA ALA A 64 -1.32 -3.37 -12.94
C ALA A 64 -1.63 -1.98 -12.37
N ALA A 65 -2.81 -1.75 -11.80
CA ALA A 65 -3.12 -0.52 -11.07
C ALA A 65 -2.19 -0.33 -9.87
N GLY A 66 -1.91 -1.36 -9.07
CA GLY A 66 -0.98 -1.28 -7.94
C GLY A 66 0.44 -0.90 -8.37
N TYR A 67 0.93 -1.45 -9.48
CA TYR A 67 2.23 -1.04 -10.06
C TYR A 67 2.20 0.38 -10.62
N GLY A 68 1.09 0.78 -11.26
CA GLY A 68 0.90 2.14 -11.78
C GLY A 68 0.86 3.18 -10.66
N TRP A 69 0.21 2.88 -9.54
CA TRP A 69 0.23 3.71 -8.35
C TRP A 69 1.65 3.97 -7.89
N VAL A 70 2.43 2.90 -7.67
CA VAL A 70 3.83 3.03 -7.23
C VAL A 70 4.64 3.87 -8.20
N ALA A 71 4.47 3.66 -9.52
CA ALA A 71 5.20 4.43 -10.52
C ALA A 71 4.88 5.93 -10.45
N LEU A 72 3.60 6.30 -10.33
CA LEU A 72 3.17 7.69 -10.27
C LEU A 72 3.60 8.37 -8.96
N ASP A 73 3.54 7.67 -7.82
CA ASP A 73 3.93 8.27 -6.54
C ASP A 73 5.45 8.36 -6.37
N VAL A 74 6.21 7.45 -6.98
CA VAL A 74 7.66 7.61 -7.13
C VAL A 74 7.95 8.82 -8.02
N LEU A 75 7.27 8.96 -9.16
CA LEU A 75 7.44 10.13 -10.04
C LEU A 75 7.12 11.43 -9.29
N ALA A 76 5.98 11.50 -8.61
CA ALA A 76 5.58 12.67 -7.84
C ALA A 76 6.60 13.02 -6.75
N GLY A 77 7.12 12.01 -6.03
CA GLY A 77 8.19 12.21 -5.04
C GLY A 77 9.48 12.73 -5.67
N ILE A 78 9.88 12.22 -6.84
CA ILE A 78 11.06 12.72 -7.57
C ILE A 78 10.86 14.16 -8.04
N LEU A 79 9.67 14.51 -8.54
CA LEU A 79 9.33 15.90 -8.91
C LEU A 79 9.47 16.83 -7.68
N ALA A 80 8.89 16.45 -6.54
CA ALA A 80 8.97 17.22 -5.31
C ALA A 80 10.42 17.37 -4.79
N ILE A 81 11.23 16.31 -4.85
CA ILE A 81 12.66 16.34 -4.48
C ILE A 81 13.45 17.32 -5.36
N ASN A 82 13.04 17.55 -6.60
CA ASN A 82 13.70 18.44 -7.54
C ASN A 82 13.01 19.82 -7.63
N ASP A 83 12.35 20.24 -6.55
CA ASP A 83 11.70 21.56 -6.41
C ASP A 83 10.69 21.87 -7.53
N VAL A 84 10.08 20.84 -8.13
CA VAL A 84 8.96 21.04 -9.05
C VAL A 84 7.77 21.56 -8.24
N PRO A 85 7.09 22.63 -8.70
CA PRO A 85 5.97 23.22 -7.99
C PRO A 85 4.91 22.20 -7.55
N HIS A 86 4.41 22.37 -6.33
CA HIS A 86 3.44 21.44 -5.72
C HIS A 86 2.16 21.31 -6.55
N ASP A 87 1.68 22.39 -7.16
CA ASP A 87 0.52 22.40 -8.06
C ASP A 87 0.70 21.57 -9.35
N ILE A 88 1.94 21.19 -9.67
CA ILE A 88 2.28 20.25 -10.75
C ILE A 88 2.49 18.84 -10.22
N ALA A 89 3.25 18.69 -9.13
CA ALA A 89 3.59 17.37 -8.57
C ALA A 89 2.39 16.68 -7.90
N TRP A 90 1.53 17.44 -7.24
CA TRP A 90 0.40 16.93 -6.46
C TRP A 90 -0.67 16.24 -7.33
N PRO A 91 -1.15 16.81 -8.46
CA PRO A 91 -2.07 16.10 -9.34
C PRO A 91 -1.54 14.75 -9.86
N VAL A 92 -0.23 14.62 -10.08
CA VAL A 92 0.40 13.34 -10.45
C VAL A 92 0.22 12.32 -9.33
N ARG A 93 0.46 12.73 -8.07
CA ARG A 93 0.24 11.90 -6.88
C ARG A 93 -1.22 11.49 -6.72
N LEU A 94 -2.15 12.43 -6.92
CA LEU A 94 -3.59 12.12 -6.90
C LEU A 94 -3.99 11.11 -7.98
N GLY A 95 -3.42 11.21 -9.18
CA GLY A 95 -3.56 10.17 -10.21
C GLY A 95 -3.08 8.80 -9.73
N GLY A 96 -1.96 8.77 -9.00
CA GLY A 96 -1.46 7.58 -8.30
C GLY A 96 -2.45 7.02 -7.28
N HIS A 97 -3.01 7.88 -6.41
CA HIS A 97 -3.97 7.49 -5.38
C HIS A 97 -5.26 6.84 -5.92
N VAL A 98 -5.73 7.24 -7.12
CA VAL A 98 -6.86 6.54 -7.78
C VAL A 98 -6.48 5.08 -8.08
N LEU A 99 -5.29 4.86 -8.65
CA LEU A 99 -4.78 3.52 -8.93
C LEU A 99 -4.52 2.72 -7.64
N ALA A 100 -4.07 3.40 -6.58
CA ALA A 100 -3.92 2.83 -5.24
C ALA A 100 -5.26 2.29 -4.74
N GLY A 101 -6.31 3.11 -4.83
CA GLY A 101 -7.65 2.74 -4.38
C GLY A 101 -8.18 1.51 -5.10
N VAL A 102 -8.03 1.47 -6.42
CA VAL A 102 -8.40 0.32 -7.25
C VAL A 102 -7.69 -0.96 -6.80
N TRP A 103 -6.37 -0.90 -6.59
CA TRP A 103 -5.59 -2.06 -6.17
C TRP A 103 -5.95 -2.51 -4.74
N ILE A 104 -5.94 -1.59 -3.78
CA ILE A 104 -6.20 -1.89 -2.36
C ILE A 104 -7.60 -2.50 -2.20
N MET A 105 -8.63 -1.91 -2.80
CA MET A 105 -9.99 -2.43 -2.73
C MET A 105 -10.08 -3.83 -3.34
N SER A 106 -9.55 -4.02 -4.55
CA SER A 106 -9.62 -5.30 -5.26
C SER A 106 -8.89 -6.42 -4.51
N SER A 107 -7.68 -6.14 -3.99
CA SER A 107 -6.94 -7.09 -3.14
C SER A 107 -7.63 -7.38 -1.80
N SER A 108 -8.33 -6.39 -1.25
CA SER A 108 -9.06 -6.53 0.01
C SER A 108 -10.32 -7.38 -0.14
N LEU A 109 -11.04 -7.26 -1.26
CA LEU A 109 -12.28 -7.98 -1.52
C LEU A 109 -12.09 -9.49 -1.74
N VAL A 110 -10.89 -9.92 -2.15
CA VAL A 110 -10.55 -11.35 -2.28
C VAL A 110 -9.94 -11.95 -1.00
N SER A 111 -9.73 -11.12 0.04
CA SER A 111 -9.24 -11.59 1.33
C SER A 111 -10.31 -12.42 2.06
N LYS A 112 -9.86 -13.47 2.76
CA LYS A 112 -10.74 -14.25 3.66
C LYS A 112 -10.92 -13.61 5.04
N SER A 113 -10.18 -12.53 5.32
CA SER A 113 -10.17 -11.86 6.62
C SER A 113 -11.03 -10.60 6.56
N TRP A 114 -12.18 -10.61 7.24
CA TRP A 114 -13.12 -9.47 7.21
C TRP A 114 -12.50 -8.13 7.66
N PRO A 115 -11.59 -8.05 8.66
CA PRO A 115 -10.97 -6.78 9.02
C PRO A 115 -10.08 -6.25 7.90
N VAL A 116 -9.34 -7.12 7.21
CA VAL A 116 -8.52 -6.74 6.04
C VAL A 116 -9.42 -6.20 4.94
N THR A 117 -10.54 -6.89 4.67
CA THR A 117 -11.50 -6.46 3.65
C THR A 117 -12.10 -5.11 3.98
N LEU A 118 -12.60 -4.91 5.21
CA LEU A 118 -13.24 -3.67 5.63
C LEU A 118 -12.27 -2.48 5.57
N VAL A 119 -11.14 -2.60 6.26
CA VAL A 119 -10.17 -1.49 6.37
C VAL A 119 -9.61 -1.14 4.99
N GLY A 120 -9.25 -2.14 4.18
CA GLY A 120 -8.71 -1.86 2.85
C GLY A 120 -9.75 -1.29 1.89
N THR A 121 -11.02 -1.73 1.98
CA THR A 121 -12.09 -1.14 1.16
C THR A 121 -12.31 0.33 1.50
N ILE A 122 -12.38 0.66 2.80
CA ILE A 122 -12.50 2.06 3.27
C ILE A 122 -11.28 2.88 2.82
N THR A 123 -10.07 2.35 3.03
CA THR A 123 -8.81 3.03 2.67
C THR A 123 -8.78 3.35 1.18
N GLY A 124 -9.04 2.35 0.33
CA GLY A 124 -8.95 2.53 -1.11
C GLY A 124 -10.05 3.43 -1.66
N PHE A 125 -11.27 3.33 -1.12
CA PHE A 125 -12.35 4.25 -1.48
C PHE A 125 -12.01 5.69 -1.11
N TRP A 126 -11.44 5.91 0.08
CA TRP A 126 -11.05 7.24 0.55
C TRP A 126 -9.96 7.85 -0.33
N LEU A 127 -8.89 7.10 -0.63
CA LEU A 127 -7.81 7.57 -1.51
C LEU A 127 -8.33 7.95 -2.90
N ALA A 128 -9.14 7.07 -3.50
CA ALA A 128 -9.68 7.32 -4.83
C ALA A 128 -10.65 8.51 -4.84
N SER A 129 -11.58 8.58 -3.88
CA SER A 129 -12.58 9.65 -3.83
C SER A 129 -11.95 11.01 -3.51
N TYR A 130 -11.02 11.10 -2.56
CA TYR A 130 -10.30 12.34 -2.27
C TYR A 130 -9.60 12.86 -3.53
N SER A 131 -9.01 11.98 -4.34
CA SER A 131 -8.30 12.38 -5.56
C SER A 131 -9.19 13.03 -6.62
N LEU A 132 -10.51 12.86 -6.53
CA LEU A 132 -11.49 13.50 -7.42
C LEU A 132 -11.98 14.87 -6.91
N VAL A 133 -11.73 15.19 -5.63
CA VAL A 133 -12.21 16.41 -4.96
C VAL A 133 -11.09 17.14 -4.20
N GLY A 134 -9.83 16.78 -4.46
CA GLY A 134 -8.66 17.31 -3.75
C GLY A 134 -8.38 18.78 -4.09
N ASP A 135 -9.00 19.31 -5.13
CA ASP A 135 -8.99 20.73 -5.49
C ASP A 135 -9.85 21.59 -4.56
N VAL A 136 -10.86 21.00 -3.91
CA VAL A 136 -11.78 21.71 -3.01
C VAL A 136 -11.63 21.32 -1.54
N LEU A 137 -10.94 20.22 -1.24
CA LEU A 137 -10.68 19.75 0.13
C LEU A 137 -9.22 19.97 0.54
N PRO A 138 -8.95 20.36 1.81
CA PRO A 138 -7.59 20.48 2.30
C PRO A 138 -6.87 19.13 2.32
N GLU A 139 -5.54 19.13 2.14
CA GLU A 139 -4.69 17.93 2.20
C GLU A 139 -4.83 17.15 3.51
N SER A 140 -5.14 17.83 4.62
CA SER A 140 -5.39 17.19 5.92
C SER A 140 -6.56 16.19 5.88
N ALA A 141 -7.47 16.29 4.91
CA ALA A 141 -8.55 15.32 4.70
C ALA A 141 -8.04 13.94 4.21
N LEU A 142 -6.77 13.83 3.78
CA LEU A 142 -6.11 12.55 3.48
C LEU A 142 -5.52 11.86 4.72
N ALA A 143 -5.29 12.57 5.82
CA ALA A 143 -4.66 12.01 7.00
C ALA A 143 -5.34 10.71 7.52
N PRO A 144 -6.69 10.60 7.53
CA PRO A 144 -7.37 9.35 7.90
C PRO A 144 -6.98 8.17 6.98
N ALA A 145 -6.86 8.39 5.67
CA ALA A 145 -6.44 7.35 4.73
C ALA A 145 -5.02 6.86 5.02
N GLY A 146 -4.11 7.78 5.38
CA GLY A 146 -2.75 7.45 5.81
C GLY A 146 -2.72 6.60 7.10
N ILE A 147 -3.63 6.82 8.05
CA ILE A 147 -3.75 5.96 9.23
C ILE A 147 -4.31 4.59 8.84
N CYS A 148 -5.38 4.57 8.02
CA CYS A 148 -6.03 3.34 7.61
C CYS A 148 -5.11 2.43 6.78
N ILE A 149 -4.22 2.98 5.94
CA ILE A 149 -3.29 2.16 5.15
C ILE A 149 -2.25 1.45 6.04
N VAL A 150 -1.76 2.10 7.10
CA VAL A 150 -0.86 1.47 8.08
C VAL A 150 -1.57 0.35 8.82
N ILE A 151 -2.82 0.59 9.23
CA ILE A 151 -3.64 -0.45 9.87
C ILE A 151 -3.85 -1.61 8.89
N TRP A 152 -4.13 -1.33 7.62
CA TRP A 152 -4.33 -2.36 6.60
C TRP A 152 -3.09 -3.22 6.40
N PHE A 153 -1.90 -2.62 6.28
CA PHE A 153 -0.64 -3.36 6.22
C PHE A 153 -0.39 -4.22 7.46
N ALA A 154 -0.65 -3.68 8.65
CA ALA A 154 -0.52 -4.43 9.90
C ALA A 154 -1.48 -5.62 9.95
N LEU A 155 -2.72 -5.46 9.49
CA LEU A 155 -3.70 -6.54 9.40
C LEU A 155 -3.28 -7.60 8.39
N LEU A 156 -2.78 -7.21 7.21
CA LEU A 156 -2.22 -8.16 6.23
C LEU A 156 -1.08 -8.97 6.84
N ALA A 157 -0.16 -8.33 7.54
CA ALA A 157 0.96 -9.00 8.20
C ALA A 157 0.52 -9.92 9.36
N TYR A 158 -0.52 -9.53 10.10
CA TYR A 158 -1.04 -10.29 11.23
C TYR A 158 -1.83 -11.52 10.79
N PHE A 159 -2.66 -11.39 9.76
CA PHE A 159 -3.52 -12.46 9.25
C PHE A 159 -2.83 -13.36 8.20
N ASP A 160 -1.60 -13.04 7.78
CA ASP A 160 -0.79 -13.95 6.98
C ASP A 160 -0.52 -15.23 7.76
N ARG A 161 -1.14 -16.34 7.33
CA ARG A 161 -0.92 -17.66 7.91
C ARG A 161 0.14 -18.38 7.07
N PRO A 162 1.30 -18.76 7.65
CA PRO A 162 2.28 -19.60 6.96
C PRO A 162 1.60 -20.86 6.43
N ALA A 163 1.87 -21.21 5.17
CA ALA A 163 1.29 -22.36 4.49
C ALA A 163 1.56 -23.71 5.20
N GLU A 164 2.50 -23.74 6.15
CA GLU A 164 2.96 -24.92 6.88
C GLU A 164 1.86 -25.63 7.69
N LYS A 165 0.88 -24.90 8.23
CA LYS A 165 -0.25 -25.52 8.98
C LYS A 165 -1.24 -26.31 8.11
N ARG A 166 -1.16 -26.22 6.78
CA ARG A 166 -2.07 -26.96 5.88
C ARG A 166 -1.56 -28.38 5.59
N SER A 167 -0.25 -28.62 5.71
CA SER A 167 0.36 -29.95 5.51
C SER A 167 0.15 -30.84 6.74
N GLU A 168 0.35 -30.31 7.95
CA GLU A 168 0.19 -31.11 9.19
C GLU A 168 -1.27 -31.49 9.48
N ALA A 169 -2.25 -30.63 9.13
CA ALA A 169 -3.67 -30.94 9.30
C ALA A 169 -4.18 -32.02 8.34
N SER A 170 -3.56 -32.15 7.16
CA SER A 170 -3.89 -33.19 6.17
C SER A 170 -3.22 -34.54 6.49
N MET A 171 -2.21 -34.56 7.37
CA MET A 171 -1.46 -35.76 7.72
C MET A 171 -1.87 -36.40 9.05
N ARG A 172 -2.87 -35.84 9.77
CA ARG A 172 -3.46 -36.55 10.91
C ARG A 172 -4.42 -37.62 10.37
N PRO A 173 -4.13 -38.93 10.54
CA PRO A 173 -5.12 -39.95 10.28
C PRO A 173 -6.32 -39.70 11.20
N ALA A 174 -7.53 -39.86 10.67
CA ALA A 174 -8.73 -39.88 11.48
C ALA A 174 -8.56 -40.97 12.54
N SER A 175 -8.51 -40.59 13.81
CA SER A 175 -8.57 -41.53 14.91
C SER A 175 -9.91 -42.27 14.81
N ALA A 176 -9.84 -43.57 14.56
CA ALA A 176 -10.96 -44.50 14.55
C ALA A 176 -11.57 -44.69 15.94
#